data_AF-A0A2D8LXC8-F1
#
_entry.id   AF-A0A2D8LXC8-F1
#
_cell.length_a   1.000
_cell.length_b   1.000
_cell.length_c   1.000
_cell.angle_alpha   90.00
_cell.angle_beta   90.00
_cell.angle_gamma   90.00
#
_symmetry.space_group_name_H-M   'P 1'
#
loop_
_entity.id
_entity.type
_entity.pdbx_description
1 polymer ?
#
loop_
_entity_poly.entity_id
_entity_poly.type
_entity_poly.pdbx_seq_one_letter_code
_entity_poly.pdbx_strand_id
1 'polypeptide(L)'
;MTDLDTNEPIRGPEAVRKSLIEAAVQLMAMRSPRQISGRELAKHAGVNYGLIHHYFGSKDAVFAEAVAVATEEMGERWDSDGILPVNTSDDAASYRTFAKLELDEARSPMTDLIHRIVRGQATATGRAEDDPDLLAQVALCAALQFGWGAFEEEIVTGLHEFGVDRDALREKVSELSMRLGDG
;
A
#
# COMPACT_ATOMS: atom_id res chain seq x y z
N MET A 1 -27.04 -9.51 14.76
CA MET A 1 -26.11 -9.62 15.91
C MET A 1 -25.75 -11.09 16.00
N THR A 2 -24.67 -11.48 15.33
CA THR A 2 -24.20 -12.86 15.25
C THR A 2 -22.73 -12.85 15.62
N ASP A 3 -22.38 -13.71 16.56
CA ASP A 3 -21.16 -13.72 17.35
C ASP A 3 -19.86 -13.69 16.52
N LEU A 4 -19.04 -12.67 16.78
CA LEU A 4 -17.63 -12.59 16.42
C LEU A 4 -16.83 -13.18 17.59
N ASP A 5 -16.71 -14.52 17.64
CA ASP A 5 -15.71 -15.16 18.48
C ASP A 5 -15.38 -16.55 17.95
N THR A 6 -14.61 -16.62 16.87
CA THR A 6 -13.90 -17.84 16.45
C THR A 6 -12.41 -17.57 16.52
N ASN A 7 -11.89 -17.51 17.75
CA ASN A 7 -10.45 -17.64 18.04
C ASN A 7 -10.04 -19.11 17.85
N GLU A 8 -10.09 -19.60 16.62
CA GLU A 8 -9.49 -20.89 16.29
C GLU A 8 -7.98 -20.68 16.13
N PRO A 9 -7.13 -21.39 16.88
CA PRO A 9 -5.69 -21.16 16.82
C PRO A 9 -5.21 -21.40 15.38
N ILE A 10 -4.47 -20.43 14.84
CA ILE A 10 -3.87 -20.50 13.51
C ILE A 10 -2.96 -21.75 13.47
N ARG A 11 -3.38 -22.75 12.70
CA ARG A 11 -2.73 -24.06 12.62
C ARG A 11 -1.99 -24.21 11.30
N GLY A 12 -0.69 -24.51 11.40
CA GLY A 12 0.18 -24.82 10.26
C GLY A 12 1.19 -23.70 9.93
N PRO A 13 2.37 -24.05 9.38
CA PRO A 13 3.43 -23.09 9.05
C PRO A 13 2.95 -21.94 8.15
N GLU A 14 2.23 -22.28 7.08
CA GLU A 14 1.72 -21.30 6.11
C GLU A 14 0.69 -20.34 6.71
N ALA A 15 -0.20 -20.86 7.56
CA ALA A 15 -1.23 -20.04 8.19
C ALA A 15 -0.60 -19.02 9.15
N VAL A 16 0.40 -19.42 9.95
CA VAL A 16 1.12 -18.50 10.84
C VAL A 16 1.88 -17.44 10.05
N ARG A 17 2.57 -17.86 8.98
CA ARG A 17 3.31 -16.95 8.11
C ARG A 17 2.40 -15.89 7.49
N LYS A 18 1.27 -16.33 6.94
CA LYS A 18 0.23 -15.47 6.37
C LYS A 18 -0.32 -14.47 7.40
N SER A 19 -0.72 -14.92 8.59
CA SER A 19 -1.27 -14.03 9.62
C SER A 19 -0.26 -12.99 10.12
N LEU A 20 1.03 -13.34 10.18
CA LEU A 20 2.09 -12.38 10.52
C LEU A 20 2.27 -11.32 9.43
N ILE A 21 2.21 -11.71 8.15
CA ILE A 21 2.28 -10.77 7.02
C ILE A 21 1.06 -9.85 6.99
N GLU A 22 -0.15 -10.40 7.09
CA GLU A 22 -1.40 -9.61 7.12
C GLU A 22 -1.42 -8.61 8.29
N ALA A 23 -1.00 -9.04 9.47
CA ALA A 23 -0.87 -8.16 10.63
C ALA A 23 0.16 -7.05 10.40
N ALA A 24 1.29 -7.37 9.78
CA ALA A 24 2.31 -6.39 9.45
C ALA A 24 1.78 -5.34 8.48
N VAL A 25 1.12 -5.75 7.38
CA VAL A 25 0.48 -4.85 6.38
C VAL A 25 -0.51 -3.89 7.05
N GLN A 26 -1.37 -4.40 7.93
CA GLN A 26 -2.33 -3.57 8.66
C GLN A 26 -1.65 -2.57 9.59
N LEU A 27 -0.65 -3.02 10.36
CA LEU A 27 0.03 -2.16 11.34
C LEU A 27 0.85 -1.05 10.65
N MET A 28 1.53 -1.37 9.54
CA MET A 28 2.35 -0.40 8.82
C MET A 28 1.53 0.64 8.04
N ALA A 29 0.27 0.38 7.73
CA ALA A 29 -0.64 1.41 7.21
C ALA A 29 -0.89 2.54 8.24
N MET A 30 -0.84 2.21 9.53
CA MET A 30 -1.08 3.17 10.61
C MET A 30 0.19 3.93 11.02
N ARG A 31 1.34 3.26 11.11
CA ARG A 31 2.60 3.88 11.58
C ARG A 31 3.84 3.19 11.05
N SER A 32 5.01 3.84 11.15
CA SER A 32 6.26 3.29 10.61
C SER A 32 6.62 1.94 11.26
N PRO A 33 7.15 0.94 10.51
CA PRO A 33 7.60 -0.35 11.05
C PRO A 33 8.58 -0.27 12.22
N ARG A 34 9.36 0.81 12.30
CA ARG A 34 10.28 1.07 13.41
C ARG A 34 9.55 1.32 14.74
N GLN A 35 8.34 1.86 14.68
CA GLN A 35 7.50 2.15 15.85
C GLN A 35 6.68 0.93 16.30
N ILE A 36 6.73 -0.18 15.56
CA ILE A 36 5.98 -1.40 15.86
C ILE A 36 6.91 -2.43 16.49
N SER A 37 6.55 -2.87 17.70
CA SER A 37 7.30 -3.91 18.40
C SER A 37 6.93 -5.29 17.88
N GLY A 38 7.85 -6.26 17.94
CA GLY A 38 7.52 -7.62 17.53
C GLY A 38 6.47 -8.29 18.43
N ARG A 39 6.36 -7.89 19.71
CA ARG A 39 5.30 -8.38 20.62
C ARG A 39 3.92 -7.90 20.19
N GLU A 40 3.83 -6.65 19.78
CA GLU A 40 2.62 -6.08 19.23
C GLU A 40 2.24 -6.75 17.92
N LEU A 41 3.18 -6.95 17.01
CA LEU A 41 2.96 -7.68 15.77
C LEU A 41 2.40 -9.08 16.03
N ALA A 42 3.04 -9.85 16.93
CA ALA A 42 2.59 -11.19 17.30
C ALA A 42 1.18 -11.18 17.91
N LYS A 43 0.89 -10.21 18.79
CA LYS A 43 -0.44 -10.03 19.39
C LYS A 43 -1.49 -9.73 18.33
N HIS A 44 -1.19 -8.81 17.40
CA HIS A 44 -2.10 -8.43 16.31
C HIS A 44 -2.36 -9.60 15.36
N ALA A 45 -1.34 -10.41 15.09
CA ALA A 45 -1.45 -11.63 14.28
C ALA A 45 -2.12 -12.81 15.02
N GLY A 46 -2.41 -12.71 16.32
CA GLY A 46 -2.99 -13.82 17.09
C GLY A 46 -2.03 -15.00 17.31
N VAL A 47 -0.71 -14.75 17.27
CA VAL A 47 0.32 -15.80 17.37
C VAL A 47 1.29 -15.58 18.53
N ASN A 48 2.04 -16.62 18.90
CA ASN A 48 3.09 -16.50 19.90
C ASN A 48 4.30 -15.73 19.33
N TYR A 49 4.85 -14.78 20.10
CA TYR A 49 6.04 -14.00 19.74
C TYR A 49 7.22 -14.84 19.25
N GLY A 50 7.43 -16.03 19.82
CA GLY A 50 8.51 -16.93 19.40
C GLY A 50 8.42 -17.38 17.93
N LEU A 51 7.22 -17.37 17.35
CA LEU A 51 7.00 -17.76 15.96
C LEU A 51 7.55 -16.73 14.96
N ILE A 52 7.71 -15.47 15.36
CA ILE A 52 8.39 -14.47 14.52
C ILE A 52 9.85 -14.89 14.28
N HIS A 53 10.58 -15.21 15.35
CA HIS A 53 11.97 -15.66 15.23
C HIS A 53 12.07 -17.02 14.53
N HIS A 54 11.10 -17.92 14.75
CA HIS A 54 11.10 -19.23 14.12
C HIS A 54 10.91 -19.17 12.59
N TYR A 55 9.96 -18.37 12.10
CA TYR A 55 9.60 -18.35 10.67
C TYR A 55 10.33 -17.27 9.87
N PHE A 56 10.65 -16.13 10.49
CA PHE A 56 11.20 -14.97 9.78
C PHE A 56 12.57 -14.54 10.33
N GLY A 57 13.01 -15.05 11.48
CA GLY A 57 14.25 -14.66 12.14
C GLY A 57 14.19 -13.32 12.87
N SER A 58 13.49 -12.31 12.32
CA SER A 58 13.30 -10.99 12.95
C SER A 58 11.96 -10.36 12.58
N LYS A 59 11.50 -9.38 13.37
CA LYS A 59 10.31 -8.57 13.01
C LYS A 59 10.53 -7.82 11.70
N ASP A 60 11.75 -7.36 11.45
CA ASP A 60 12.06 -6.54 10.29
C ASP A 60 11.99 -7.36 9.00
N ALA A 61 12.30 -8.66 9.07
CA ALA A 61 12.09 -9.58 7.95
C ALA A 61 10.59 -9.80 7.64
N VAL A 62 9.73 -9.85 8.68
CA VAL A 62 8.27 -9.88 8.46
C VAL A 62 7.81 -8.61 7.74
N PHE A 63 8.27 -7.43 8.18
CA PHE A 63 7.91 -6.17 7.55
C PHE A 63 8.45 -6.04 6.13
N ALA A 64 9.67 -6.49 5.86
CA ALA A 64 10.24 -6.47 4.50
C ALA A 64 9.37 -7.30 3.54
N GLU A 65 8.91 -8.46 3.99
CA GLU A 65 8.01 -9.29 3.18
C GLU A 65 6.61 -8.70 3.05
N ALA A 66 6.07 -8.10 4.12
CA ALA A 66 4.81 -7.37 4.06
C ALA A 66 4.87 -6.20 3.08
N VAL A 67 6.00 -5.49 3.01
CA VAL A 67 6.23 -4.47 1.98
C VAL A 67 6.17 -5.11 0.58
N ALA A 68 6.85 -6.24 0.37
CA ALA A 68 6.87 -6.92 -0.92
C ALA A 68 5.46 -7.36 -1.37
N VAL A 69 4.66 -7.93 -0.46
CA VAL A 69 3.26 -8.29 -0.74
C VAL A 69 2.44 -7.05 -1.08
N ALA A 70 2.54 -5.98 -0.30
CA ALA A 70 1.82 -4.74 -0.56
C ALA A 70 2.24 -4.09 -1.90
N THR A 71 3.52 -4.16 -2.29
CA THR A 71 3.97 -3.68 -3.61
C THR A 71 3.50 -4.57 -4.76
N GLU A 72 3.40 -5.88 -4.54
CA GLU A 72 2.93 -6.83 -5.56
C GLU A 72 1.45 -6.59 -5.88
N GLU A 73 0.60 -6.51 -4.85
CA GLU A 73 -0.82 -6.16 -4.99
C GLU A 73 -1.02 -4.81 -5.69
N MET A 74 -0.13 -3.86 -5.41
CA MET A 74 -0.11 -2.57 -6.10
C MET A 74 0.22 -2.70 -7.57
N GLY A 75 1.25 -3.49 -7.88
CA GLY A 75 1.72 -3.72 -9.24
C GLY A 75 0.70 -4.48 -10.08
N GLU A 76 0.03 -5.49 -9.53
CA GLU A 76 -1.02 -6.25 -10.23
C GLU A 76 -2.18 -5.36 -10.68
N ARG A 77 -2.54 -4.36 -9.86
CA ARG A 77 -3.49 -3.32 -10.26
C ARG A 77 -2.97 -2.51 -11.45
N TRP A 78 -1.70 -2.10 -11.42
CA TRP A 78 -1.10 -1.33 -12.53
C TRP A 78 -0.85 -2.12 -13.81
N ASP A 79 -0.78 -3.46 -13.73
CA ASP A 79 -0.58 -4.33 -14.88
C ASP A 79 -1.84 -4.48 -15.75
N SER A 80 -3.03 -4.16 -15.22
CA SER A 80 -4.30 -4.56 -15.87
C SER A 80 -4.94 -3.52 -16.79
N ASP A 81 -4.80 -2.20 -16.56
CA ASP A 81 -5.70 -1.21 -17.20
C ASP A 81 -5.09 0.11 -17.72
N GLY A 82 -3.78 0.21 -17.91
CA GLY A 82 -3.21 1.52 -18.26
C GLY A 82 -3.36 2.49 -17.08
N ILE A 83 -3.35 3.80 -17.30
CA ILE A 83 -3.13 4.80 -16.23
C ILE A 83 -4.26 4.73 -15.22
N LEU A 84 -3.96 4.18 -14.05
CA LEU A 84 -4.96 4.10 -13.00
C LEU A 84 -5.17 5.48 -12.37
N PRO A 85 -6.43 5.83 -12.07
CA PRO A 85 -6.74 6.95 -11.20
C PRO A 85 -6.05 6.80 -9.84
N VAL A 86 -5.92 7.93 -9.13
CA VAL A 86 -5.63 7.93 -7.71
C VAL A 86 -6.63 6.99 -7.03
N ASN A 87 -6.10 5.93 -6.43
CA ASN A 87 -6.85 5.04 -5.57
C ASN A 87 -7.13 5.78 -4.27
N THR A 88 -8.40 6.09 -4.06
CA THR A 88 -8.94 6.78 -2.89
C THR A 88 -9.73 5.84 -1.97
N SER A 89 -9.81 4.55 -2.30
CA SER A 89 -10.51 3.54 -1.50
C SER A 89 -9.75 3.19 -0.22
N ASP A 90 -10.36 2.39 0.66
CA ASP A 90 -9.67 1.92 1.88
C ASP A 90 -8.44 1.04 1.58
N ASP A 91 -8.37 0.42 0.40
CA ASP A 91 -7.15 -0.27 -0.08
C ASP A 91 -5.99 0.69 -0.33
N ALA A 92 -6.25 2.01 -0.37
CA ALA A 92 -5.20 3.02 -0.42
C ALA A 92 -4.35 3.04 0.88
N ALA A 93 -4.79 2.33 1.93
CA ALA A 93 -4.03 2.08 3.14
C ALA A 93 -2.61 1.55 2.85
N SER A 94 -2.46 0.71 1.82
CA SER A 94 -1.17 0.18 1.38
C SER A 94 -0.23 1.28 0.87
N TYR A 95 -0.72 2.39 0.32
CA TYR A 95 0.11 3.53 -0.08
C TYR A 95 0.56 4.38 1.12
N ARG A 96 -0.26 4.48 2.17
CA ARG A 96 0.08 5.19 3.43
C ARG A 96 1.28 4.58 4.12
N THR A 97 1.40 3.26 3.99
CA THR A 97 2.56 2.50 4.44
C THR A 97 3.85 3.04 3.84
N PHE A 98 3.91 3.23 2.53
CA PHE A 98 5.14 3.66 1.84
C PHE A 98 5.54 5.10 2.21
N ALA A 99 4.58 5.99 2.43
CA ALA A 99 4.86 7.33 2.96
C ALA A 99 5.53 7.32 4.36
N LYS A 100 5.38 6.22 5.10
CA LYS A 100 5.89 6.04 6.47
C LYS A 100 7.14 5.16 6.55
N LEU A 101 7.57 4.56 5.44
CA LEU A 101 8.82 3.82 5.35
C LEU A 101 9.98 4.81 5.23
N GLU A 102 10.98 4.69 6.10
CA GLU A 102 12.29 5.27 5.80
C GLU A 102 12.94 4.37 4.73
N LEU A 103 12.93 4.82 3.49
CA LEU A 103 13.47 4.08 2.36
C LEU A 103 14.99 4.25 2.31
N ASP A 104 15.72 3.14 2.35
CA ASP A 104 17.14 3.10 1.98
C ASP A 104 17.21 3.09 0.44
N GLU A 105 17.84 4.11 -0.16
CA GLU A 105 17.88 4.33 -1.61
C GLU A 105 18.43 3.13 -2.39
N ALA A 106 19.29 2.30 -1.75
CA ALA A 106 19.95 1.18 -2.41
C ALA A 106 19.02 0.01 -2.76
N ARG A 107 17.86 -0.14 -2.08
CA ARG A 107 16.87 -1.21 -2.29
C ARG A 107 15.47 -0.72 -1.91
N SER A 108 15.01 0.33 -2.57
CA SER A 108 13.68 0.89 -2.34
C SER A 108 12.61 0.09 -3.11
N PRO A 109 11.65 -0.58 -2.45
CA PRO A 109 10.55 -1.30 -3.12
C PRO A 109 9.71 -0.39 -4.01
N MET A 110 9.75 0.92 -3.73
CA MET A 110 9.11 1.95 -4.53
C MET A 110 9.79 2.13 -5.89
N THR A 111 11.11 2.02 -5.95
CA THR A 111 11.85 2.10 -7.21
C THR A 111 11.44 0.94 -8.11
N ASP A 112 11.36 -0.27 -7.57
CA ASP A 112 10.93 -1.46 -8.32
C ASP A 112 9.47 -1.35 -8.79
N LEU A 113 8.60 -0.81 -7.93
CA LEU A 113 7.21 -0.53 -8.26
C LEU A 113 7.07 0.49 -9.39
N ILE A 114 7.79 1.62 -9.32
CA ILE A 114 7.81 2.63 -10.39
C ILE A 114 8.31 2.02 -11.71
N HIS A 115 9.37 1.20 -11.67
CA HIS A 115 9.84 0.51 -12.86
C HIS A 115 8.79 -0.43 -13.45
N ARG A 116 8.05 -1.19 -12.62
CA ARG A 116 6.96 -2.05 -13.09
C ARG A 116 5.86 -1.23 -13.76
N ILE A 117 5.45 -0.11 -13.16
CA ILE A 117 4.43 0.79 -13.72
C ILE A 117 4.86 1.30 -15.09
N VAL A 118 6.09 1.80 -15.24
CA VAL A 118 6.59 2.30 -16.54
C VAL A 118 6.49 1.21 -17.61
N ARG A 119 6.94 -0.01 -17.32
CA ARG A 119 6.86 -1.14 -18.28
C ARG A 119 5.42 -1.51 -18.64
N GLY A 120 4.54 -1.56 -17.64
CA GLY A 120 3.12 -1.84 -17.84
C GLY A 120 2.46 -0.79 -18.73
N GLN A 121 2.67 0.49 -18.43
CA GLN A 121 2.10 1.61 -19.20
C GLN A 121 2.68 1.72 -20.61
N ALA A 122 3.99 1.53 -20.78
CA ALA A 122 4.63 1.47 -22.09
C ALA A 122 3.99 0.38 -22.97
N THR A 123 3.79 -0.81 -22.40
CA THR A 123 3.15 -1.93 -23.08
C THR A 123 1.69 -1.63 -23.43
N ALA A 124 0.90 -1.11 -22.47
CA ALA A 124 -0.52 -0.84 -22.65
C ALA A 124 -0.80 0.27 -23.68
N THR A 125 0.07 1.29 -23.73
CA THR A 125 -0.08 2.45 -24.63
C THR A 125 0.70 2.31 -25.94
N GLY A 126 1.53 1.27 -26.08
CA GLY A 126 2.41 1.09 -27.23
C GLY A 126 3.53 2.12 -27.33
N ARG A 127 3.88 2.78 -26.21
CA ARG A 127 4.95 3.79 -26.11
C ARG A 127 6.28 3.15 -25.70
N ALA A 128 7.39 3.86 -25.91
CA ALA A 128 8.69 3.42 -25.42
C ALA A 128 8.83 3.69 -23.90
N GLU A 129 9.59 2.86 -23.19
CA GLU A 129 9.82 3.04 -21.74
C GLU A 129 10.59 4.32 -21.40
N ASP A 130 11.33 4.89 -22.36
CA ASP A 130 12.07 6.15 -22.24
C ASP A 130 11.32 7.37 -22.80
N ASP A 131 10.04 7.20 -23.15
CA ASP A 131 9.20 8.28 -23.66
C ASP A 131 8.97 9.36 -22.58
N PRO A 132 9.40 10.62 -22.81
CA PRO A 132 9.31 11.68 -21.81
C PRO A 132 7.91 11.95 -21.29
N ASP A 133 6.86 11.89 -22.13
CA ASP A 133 5.52 12.20 -21.62
C ASP A 133 4.96 11.01 -20.83
N LEU A 134 5.30 9.77 -21.21
CA LEU A 134 4.95 8.58 -20.43
C LEU A 134 5.57 8.67 -19.02
N LEU A 135 6.85 8.98 -18.95
CA LEU A 135 7.57 9.13 -17.68
C LEU A 135 7.00 10.28 -16.84
N ALA A 136 6.67 11.41 -17.45
CA ALA A 136 6.03 12.54 -16.77
C ALA A 136 4.65 12.17 -16.21
N GLN A 137 3.87 11.39 -16.96
CA GLN A 137 2.54 10.95 -16.55
C GLN A 137 2.60 9.96 -15.40
N VAL A 138 3.52 8.97 -15.47
CA VAL A 138 3.78 8.05 -14.35
C VAL A 138 4.23 8.82 -13.11
N ALA A 139 5.12 9.80 -13.25
CA ALA A 139 5.56 10.64 -12.14
C ALA A 139 4.41 11.44 -11.50
N LEU A 140 3.51 12.02 -12.32
CA LEU A 140 2.35 12.76 -11.84
C LEU A 140 1.36 11.84 -11.09
N CYS A 141 1.03 10.69 -11.66
CA CYS A 141 0.14 9.70 -11.04
C CYS A 141 0.73 9.18 -9.73
N ALA A 142 2.01 8.84 -9.71
CA ALA A 142 2.73 8.45 -8.51
C ALA A 142 2.66 9.55 -7.43
N ALA A 143 2.98 10.80 -7.78
CA ALA A 143 2.96 11.92 -6.84
C ALA A 143 1.56 12.15 -6.25
N LEU A 144 0.50 12.09 -7.07
CA LEU A 144 -0.88 12.22 -6.61
C LEU A 144 -1.29 11.04 -5.71
N GLN A 145 -0.92 9.82 -6.08
CA GLN A 145 -1.23 8.62 -5.32
C GLN A 145 -0.56 8.61 -3.94
N PHE A 146 0.74 8.92 -3.88
CA PHE A 146 1.46 9.00 -2.61
C PHE A 146 1.05 10.23 -1.79
N GLY A 147 0.76 11.36 -2.45
CA GLY A 147 0.23 12.55 -1.80
C GLY A 147 -1.13 12.30 -1.15
N TRP A 148 -2.06 11.65 -1.85
CA TRP A 148 -3.35 11.27 -1.28
C TRP A 148 -3.17 10.33 -0.09
N GLY A 149 -2.41 9.25 -0.23
CA GLY A 149 -2.17 8.33 0.87
C GLY A 149 -1.52 9.00 2.10
N ALA A 150 -0.57 9.91 1.89
CA ALA A 150 0.12 10.58 2.98
C ALA A 150 -0.75 11.60 3.72
N PHE A 151 -1.64 12.30 3.02
CA PHE A 151 -2.33 13.49 3.53
C PHE A 151 -3.86 13.39 3.53
N GLU A 152 -4.45 12.24 3.21
CA GLU A 152 -5.91 12.08 3.14
C GLU A 152 -6.62 12.59 4.40
N GLU A 153 -6.14 12.19 5.59
CA GLU A 153 -6.78 12.57 6.85
C GLU A 153 -6.73 14.08 7.08
N GLU A 154 -5.59 14.71 6.82
CA GLU A 154 -5.40 16.16 6.92
C GLU A 154 -6.25 16.91 5.88
N ILE A 155 -6.31 16.41 4.64
CA ILE A 155 -7.14 16.98 3.56
C ILE A 155 -8.62 16.91 3.94
N VAL A 156 -9.10 15.73 4.34
CA VAL A 156 -10.50 15.53 4.76
C VAL A 156 -10.83 16.42 5.96
N THR A 157 -9.95 16.48 6.96
CA THR A 157 -10.14 17.33 8.14
C THR A 157 -10.19 18.81 7.77
N GLY A 158 -9.29 19.27 6.90
CA GLY A 158 -9.26 20.65 6.43
C GLY A 158 -10.48 21.02 5.58
N LEU A 159 -10.99 20.08 4.79
CA LEU A 159 -12.17 20.31 3.93
C LEU A 159 -13.50 20.16 4.68
N HIS A 160 -13.50 19.57 5.88
CA HIS A 160 -14.70 19.34 6.68
C HIS A 160 -15.48 20.63 6.98
N GLU A 161 -14.80 21.77 7.16
CA GLU A 161 -15.47 23.07 7.39
C GLU A 161 -16.33 23.55 6.21
N PHE A 162 -16.05 23.03 5.00
CA PHE A 162 -16.79 23.33 3.78
C PHE A 162 -17.91 22.32 3.50
N GLY A 163 -18.20 21.41 4.45
CA GLY A 163 -19.31 20.44 4.35
C GLY A 163 -19.00 19.23 3.46
N VAL A 164 -17.72 18.90 3.28
CA VAL A 164 -17.30 17.76 2.47
C VAL A 164 -17.48 16.46 3.26
N ASP A 165 -18.17 15.50 2.64
CA ASP A 165 -18.19 14.11 3.09
C ASP A 165 -16.97 13.34 2.56
N ARG A 166 -16.39 12.47 3.40
CA ARG A 166 -15.16 11.73 3.07
C ARG A 166 -15.36 10.83 1.86
N ASP A 167 -16.43 10.04 1.83
CA ASP A 167 -16.64 9.05 0.78
C ASP A 167 -16.98 9.73 -0.54
N ALA A 168 -17.80 10.79 -0.49
CA ALA A 168 -18.06 11.63 -1.66
C ALA A 168 -16.78 12.31 -2.21
N LEU A 169 -15.88 12.75 -1.32
CA LEU A 169 -14.60 13.34 -1.75
C LEU A 169 -13.71 12.30 -2.44
N ARG A 170 -13.59 11.11 -1.86
CA ARG A 170 -12.82 9.99 -2.42
C ARG A 170 -13.29 9.64 -3.83
N GLU A 171 -14.59 9.55 -4.05
CA GLU A 171 -15.18 9.28 -5.36
C GLU A 171 -14.80 10.38 -6.37
N LYS A 172 -14.99 11.65 -6.01
CA LYS A 172 -14.69 12.79 -6.90
C LYS A 172 -13.21 12.93 -7.24
N VAL A 173 -12.32 12.65 -6.30
CA VAL A 173 -10.86 12.68 -6.55
C VAL A 173 -10.44 11.58 -7.51
N SER A 174 -11.00 10.37 -7.35
CA SER A 174 -10.75 9.26 -8.27
C SER A 174 -11.21 9.62 -9.69
N GLU A 175 -12.44 10.13 -9.86
CA GLU A 175 -12.97 10.60 -11.15
C GLU A 175 -12.07 11.66 -11.81
N LEU A 176 -11.64 12.67 -11.05
CA LEU A 176 -10.81 13.75 -11.57
C LEU A 176 -9.43 13.26 -12.01
N SER A 177 -8.87 12.29 -11.30
CA SER A 177 -7.56 11.73 -11.64
C SER A 177 -7.56 10.89 -12.92
N MET A 178 -8.68 10.25 -13.28
CA MET A 178 -8.81 9.55 -14.57
C MET A 178 -8.63 10.49 -15.76
N ARG A 179 -9.06 11.75 -15.62
CA ARG A 179 -8.97 12.77 -16.68
C ARG A 179 -7.53 13.21 -16.97
N LEU A 180 -6.56 12.85 -16.12
CA LEU A 180 -5.13 13.07 -16.35
C LEU A 180 -4.51 11.97 -17.22
N GLY A 181 -5.19 10.82 -17.36
CA GLY A 181 -4.79 9.70 -18.22
C GLY A 181 -5.13 9.90 -19.70
N ASP A 182 -6.18 10.69 -19.98
CA ASP A 182 -6.78 10.88 -21.31
C ASP A 182 -6.13 12.02 -22.15
N GLY A 183 -5.01 12.59 -21.66
CA GLY A 183 -4.33 13.76 -22.25
C GLY A 183 -3.37 13.43 -23.37
#